data_AF-A0A1Q7YLE7-F1
#
_entry.id   AF-A0A1Q7YLE7-F1
#
_cell.length_a   1.000
_cell.length_b   1.000
_cell.length_c   1.000
_cell.angle_alpha   90.00
_cell.angle_beta   90.00
_cell.angle_gamma   90.00
#
_symmetry.space_group_name_H-M   'P 1'
#
loop_
_entity.id
_entity.type
_entity.pdbx_description
1 polymer ?
#
loop_
_entity_poly.entity_id
_entity_poly.type
_entity_poly.pdbx_seq_one_letter_code
_entity_poly.pdbx_strand_id
1 'polypeptide(L)'
;MYFAFQFFYIVSISCIKVSILLFYKRLFQSRRFTQIVYVVVAIVVMWGFAFFFAHMFAVWPIASRWDHNMSIIWIINAGQYWISNSASDVITDFIILCLPLPMIRRLHMSGRNKVALMATFALGCL
;
A
#
# COMPACT_ATOMS: atom_id res chain seq x y z
N MET A 1 -1.63 -21.56 -10.40
CA MET A 1 -2.53 -20.40 -10.63
C MET A 1 -2.53 -19.40 -9.46
N TYR A 2 -2.74 -19.83 -8.21
CA TYR A 2 -2.83 -18.94 -7.04
C TYR A 2 -1.62 -18.01 -6.81
N PHE A 3 -0.40 -18.47 -7.11
CA PHE A 3 0.83 -17.69 -6.92
C PHE A 3 0.86 -16.42 -7.78
N ALA A 4 0.48 -16.50 -9.06
CA ALA A 4 0.46 -15.33 -9.95
C ALA A 4 -0.58 -14.29 -9.49
N PHE A 5 -1.76 -14.75 -9.06
CA PHE A 5 -2.81 -13.87 -8.53
C PHE A 5 -2.34 -13.05 -7.31
N GLN A 6 -1.55 -13.65 -6.42
CA GLN A 6 -1.00 -12.93 -5.25
C GLN A 6 -0.06 -11.78 -5.64
N PHE A 7 0.77 -11.95 -6.66
CA PHE A 7 1.62 -10.86 -7.14
C PHE A 7 0.81 -9.75 -7.78
N PHE A 8 -0.14 -10.10 -8.65
CA PHE A 8 -1.01 -9.11 -9.26
C PHE A 8 -1.81 -8.34 -8.20
N TYR A 9 -2.24 -9.00 -7.13
CA TYR A 9 -2.93 -8.37 -6.02
C TYR A 9 -2.06 -7.34 -5.30
N ILE A 10 -0.84 -7.70 -4.89
CA ILE A 10 0.10 -6.78 -4.20
C ILE A 10 0.42 -5.56 -5.07
N VAL A 11 0.68 -5.78 -6.35
CA VAL A 11 0.97 -4.70 -7.31
C VAL A 11 -0.25 -3.80 -7.50
N SER A 12 -1.45 -4.38 -7.66
CA SER A 12 -2.69 -3.62 -7.86
C SER A 12 -3.00 -2.74 -6.65
N ILE A 13 -2.88 -3.26 -5.43
CA ILE A 13 -3.06 -2.48 -4.20
C ILE A 13 -2.07 -1.32 -4.13
N SER A 14 -0.79 -1.59 -4.39
CA SER A 14 0.24 -0.55 -4.39
C SER A 14 -0.06 0.55 -5.40
N CYS A 15 -0.51 0.19 -6.61
CA CYS A 15 -0.94 1.13 -7.64
C CYS A 15 -2.15 1.97 -7.22
N ILE A 16 -3.15 1.38 -6.57
CA ILE A 16 -4.32 2.10 -6.06
C ILE A 16 -3.89 3.17 -5.03
N LYS A 17 -3.04 2.79 -4.07
CA LYS A 17 -2.52 3.71 -3.04
C LYS A 17 -1.74 4.88 -3.66
N VAL A 18 -0.88 4.60 -4.65
CA VAL A 18 -0.14 5.64 -5.37
C VAL A 18 -1.08 6.55 -6.18
N SER A 19 -2.12 6.00 -6.82
CA SER A 19 -3.13 6.77 -7.56
C SER A 19 -3.85 7.77 -6.63
N ILE A 20 -4.24 7.33 -5.43
CA ILE A 20 -4.87 8.19 -4.41
C ILE A 20 -3.92 9.31 -3.99
N LEU A 21 -2.64 9.00 -3.73
CA LEU A 21 -1.63 9.99 -3.37
C LEU A 21 -1.38 11.02 -4.49
N LEU A 22 -1.31 10.58 -5.74
CA LEU A 22 -1.20 11.47 -6.90
C LEU A 22 -2.45 12.35 -7.06
N PHE A 23 -3.64 11.81 -6.81
CA PHE A 23 -4.88 12.57 -6.79
C PHE A 23 -4.85 13.66 -5.71
N TYR A 24 -4.38 13.33 -4.49
CA TYR A 24 -4.17 14.33 -3.43
C TYR A 24 -3.17 15.41 -3.84
N LYS A 25 -2.03 15.05 -4.44
CA LYS A 25 -1.07 16.04 -4.96
C LYS A 25 -1.70 16.96 -6.00
N ARG A 26 -2.55 16.44 -6.90
CA ARG A 26 -3.25 17.25 -7.90
C ARG A 26 -4.25 18.22 -7.27
N LEU A 27 -4.89 17.79 -6.18
CA LEU A 27 -5.90 18.58 -5.47
C LEU A 27 -5.28 19.72 -4.66
N PHE A 28 -4.20 19.43 -3.94
CA PHE A 28 -3.52 20.39 -3.07
C PHE A 28 -2.19 20.82 -3.72
N GLN A 29 -2.21 21.90 -4.50
CA GLN A 29 -1.03 22.46 -5.18
C GLN A 29 -0.04 23.19 -4.23
N SER A 30 0.12 22.71 -2.99
CA SER A 30 1.08 23.27 -2.04
C SER A 30 2.44 22.56 -2.14
N ARG A 31 3.53 23.33 -2.16
CA ARG A 31 4.91 22.81 -2.21
C ARG A 31 5.23 21.87 -1.05
N ARG A 32 4.88 22.26 0.18
CA ARG A 32 5.10 21.44 1.38
C ARG A 32 4.29 20.15 1.34
N PHE A 33 3.04 20.23 0.87
CA PHE A 33 2.16 19.07 0.74
C PHE A 33 2.69 18.08 -0.31
N THR A 34 3.19 18.60 -1.43
CA THR A 34 3.78 17.79 -2.50
C THR A 34 4.96 16.97 -1.98
N GLN A 35 5.83 17.56 -1.16
CA GLN A 35 6.96 16.84 -0.54
C GLN A 35 6.48 15.71 0.38
N ILE A 36 5.49 15.96 1.23
CA ILE A 36 4.91 14.95 2.13
C ILE A 36 4.30 13.80 1.32
N VAL A 37 3.55 14.11 0.25
CA VAL A 37 2.97 13.08 -0.63
C VAL A 37 4.06 12.21 -1.25
N TYR A 38 5.16 12.79 -1.77
CA TYR A 38 6.25 12.00 -2.33
C TYR A 38 6.91 11.08 -1.31
N VAL A 39 7.07 11.53 -0.06
CA VAL A 39 7.59 10.69 1.03
C VAL A 39 6.65 9.51 1.28
N VAL A 40 5.33 9.74 1.35
CA VAL A 40 4.36 8.66 1.57
C VAL A 40 4.28 7.71 0.37
N VAL A 41 4.38 8.23 -0.86
CA VAL A 41 4.50 7.38 -2.08
C VAL A 41 5.73 6.48 -1.98
N ALA A 42 6.88 7.01 -1.58
CA ALA A 42 8.09 6.22 -1.41
C ALA A 42 7.90 5.12 -0.34
N ILE A 43 7.24 5.43 0.78
CA ILE A 43 6.92 4.45 1.83
C ILE A 43 6.03 3.33 1.28
N VAL A 44 4.95 3.67 0.56
CA VAL A 44 4.03 2.69 -0.04
C VAL A 44 4.75 1.79 -1.04
N VAL A 45 5.60 2.37 -1.89
CA VAL A 45 6.36 1.61 -2.89
C VAL A 45 7.36 0.69 -2.22
N MET A 46 8.13 1.19 -1.23
CA MET A 46 9.06 0.36 -0.46
C MET A 46 8.35 -0.78 0.27
N TRP A 47 7.17 -0.51 0.85
CA TRP A 47 6.32 -1.53 1.46
C TRP A 47 5.91 -2.61 0.45
N GLY A 48 5.40 -2.20 -0.71
CA GLY A 48 5.00 -3.12 -1.78
C GLY A 48 6.15 -4.00 -2.26
N PHE A 49 7.34 -3.42 -2.46
CA PHE A 49 8.54 -4.18 -2.81
C PHE A 49 8.97 -5.14 -1.69
N ALA A 50 8.98 -4.70 -0.43
CA ALA A 50 9.38 -5.54 0.70
C ALA A 50 8.51 -6.79 0.81
N PHE A 51 7.18 -6.63 0.75
CA PHE A 51 6.25 -7.77 0.81
C PHE A 51 6.25 -8.60 -0.47
N PHE A 52 6.48 -8.00 -1.64
CA PHE A 52 6.69 -8.74 -2.89
C PHE A 52 7.88 -9.69 -2.79
N PHE A 53 9.04 -9.20 -2.34
CA PHE A 53 10.23 -10.02 -2.15
C PHE A 53 10.06 -11.03 -1.02
N ALA A 54 9.45 -10.64 0.10
CA ALA A 54 9.15 -11.56 1.20
C ALA A 54 8.25 -12.73 0.74
N HIS A 55 7.25 -12.46 -0.10
CA HIS A 55 6.39 -13.50 -0.66
C HIS A 55 7.14 -14.40 -1.66
N MET A 56 8.01 -13.80 -2.48
CA MET A 56 8.83 -14.52 -3.46
C MET A 56 9.82 -15.48 -2.77
N PHE A 57 10.45 -15.03 -1.68
CA PHE A 57 11.41 -15.81 -0.89
C PHE A 57 10.77 -16.52 0.31
N ALA A 58 9.44 -16.64 0.37
CA ALA A 58 8.75 -17.26 1.50
C ALA A 58 9.11 -18.75 1.71
N VAL A 59 9.67 -19.41 0.71
CA VAL A 59 10.18 -20.78 0.77
C VAL A 59 11.58 -20.81 0.18
N TRP A 60 12.53 -21.40 0.91
CA TRP A 60 13.88 -21.64 0.42
C TRP A 60 14.18 -23.15 0.43
N PRO A 61 14.62 -23.75 -0.70
CA PRO A 61 14.79 -23.14 -2.02
C PRO A 61 13.44 -22.90 -2.74
N ILE A 62 13.38 -21.87 -3.59
CA ILE A 62 12.19 -21.58 -4.44
C ILE A 62 11.82 -22.77 -5.33
N ALA A 63 12.79 -23.61 -5.70
CA ALA A 63 12.58 -24.83 -6.47
C ALA A 63 11.64 -25.83 -5.76
N SER A 64 11.67 -25.92 -4.42
CA SER A 64 10.75 -26.76 -3.64
C SER A 64 9.27 -26.37 -3.80
N ARG A 65 9.00 -25.17 -4.35
CA ARG A 65 7.64 -24.69 -4.62
C ARG A 65 7.01 -25.36 -5.85
N TRP A 66 7.84 -25.87 -6.76
CA TRP A 66 7.41 -26.49 -8.02
C TRP A 66 7.80 -27.97 -8.09
N ASP A 67 8.89 -28.35 -7.40
CA ASP A 67 9.40 -29.71 -7.34
C ASP A 67 9.29 -30.23 -5.89
N HIS A 68 8.31 -31.10 -5.65
CA HIS A 68 8.00 -31.61 -4.30
C HIS A 68 9.03 -32.62 -3.79
N ASN A 69 9.98 -33.03 -4.62
CA ASN A 69 11.04 -33.96 -4.25
C ASN A 69 12.23 -33.27 -3.54
N MET A 70 12.27 -31.93 -3.51
CA MET A 70 13.34 -31.18 -2.85
C MET A 70 12.98 -30.83 -1.41
N SER A 71 13.84 -31.22 -0.46
CA SER A 71 13.69 -30.86 0.95
C SER A 71 13.68 -29.34 1.15
N ILE A 72 12.64 -28.84 1.80
CA ILE A 72 12.50 -27.43 2.17
C ILE A 72 13.49 -27.14 3.30
N ILE A 73 14.40 -26.20 3.08
CA ILE A 73 15.41 -25.77 4.05
C ILE A 73 14.81 -24.74 5.00
N TRP A 74 13.95 -23.87 4.48
CA TRP A 74 13.35 -22.78 5.25
C TRP A 74 11.98 -22.40 4.70
N ILE A 75 11.02 -22.14 5.59
CA ILE A 75 9.68 -21.66 5.24
C ILE A 75 9.25 -20.56 6.19
N ILE A 76 8.77 -19.45 5.65
CA ILE A 76 8.15 -18.38 6.42
C ILE A 76 6.82 -18.91 6.98
N ASN A 77 6.56 -18.64 8.26
CA ASN A 77 5.26 -18.94 8.87
C ASN A 77 4.18 -18.10 8.17
N ALA A 78 3.30 -18.77 7.41
CA ALA A 78 2.26 -18.10 6.64
C ALA A 78 1.34 -17.24 7.53
N GLY A 79 0.97 -17.72 8.72
CA GLY A 79 0.11 -16.98 9.65
C GLY A 79 0.73 -15.65 10.08
N GLN A 80 2.00 -15.67 10.49
CA GLN A 80 2.71 -14.44 10.89
C GLN A 80 2.89 -13.49 9.69
N TYR A 81 3.24 -14.01 8.52
CA TYR A 81 3.37 -13.22 7.30
C TYR A 81 2.07 -12.49 6.96
N TRP A 82 0.94 -13.20 6.96
CA TRP A 82 -0.37 -12.62 6.66
C TRP A 82 -0.78 -11.56 7.67
N ILE A 83 -0.60 -11.83 8.97
CA ILE A 83 -0.92 -10.87 10.03
C ILE A 83 -0.07 -9.61 9.88
N SER A 84 1.25 -9.74 9.66
CA SER A 84 2.13 -8.59 9.47
C SER A 84 1.80 -7.81 8.20
N ASN A 85 1.49 -8.51 7.10
CA ASN A 85 1.09 -7.87 5.85
C ASN A 85 -0.21 -7.08 6.03
N SER A 86 -1.26 -7.70 6.56
CA SER A 86 -2.56 -7.07 6.78
C SER A 86 -2.49 -5.91 7.78
N ALA A 87 -1.76 -6.07 8.90
CA ALA A 87 -1.58 -4.99 9.86
C ALA A 87 -0.86 -3.79 9.23
N SER A 88 0.19 -4.03 8.46
CA SER A 88 0.94 -2.96 7.79
C SER A 88 0.11 -2.29 6.69
N ASP A 89 -0.67 -3.07 5.95
CA ASP A 89 -1.56 -2.56 4.89
C ASP A 89 -2.58 -1.55 5.46
N VAL A 90 -3.25 -1.94 6.54
CA VAL A 90 -4.20 -1.10 7.28
C VAL A 90 -3.52 0.16 7.83
N ILE A 91 -2.34 0.04 8.44
CA ILE A 91 -1.59 1.21 8.94
C ILE A 91 -1.31 2.19 7.81
N THR A 92 -0.89 1.69 6.64
CA THR A 92 -0.58 2.54 5.49
C THR A 92 -1.83 3.25 4.96
N ASP A 93 -2.99 2.57 4.98
CA ASP A 93 -4.26 3.17 4.59
C ASP A 93 -4.70 4.27 5.56
N PHE A 94 -4.56 4.05 6.87
CA PHE A 94 -4.79 5.09 7.87
C PHE A 94 -3.90 6.31 7.66
N ILE A 95 -2.62 6.12 7.31
CA ILE A 95 -1.71 7.23 7.01
C ILE A 95 -2.21 8.01 5.80
N ILE A 96 -2.59 7.33 4.72
CA ILE A 96 -3.10 7.96 3.49
C ILE A 96 -4.40 8.73 3.78
N LEU A 97 -5.33 8.15 4.54
CA LEU A 97 -6.59 8.77 4.93
C LEU A 97 -6.41 9.98 5.86
N CYS A 98 -5.43 9.91 6.77
CA CYS A 98 -5.14 11.01 7.69
C CYS A 98 -4.36 12.15 7.01
N LEU A 99 -3.61 11.88 5.95
CA LEU A 99 -2.78 12.86 5.24
C LEU A 99 -3.49 14.18 4.86
N PRO A 100 -4.75 14.18 4.35
CA PRO A 100 -5.47 15.42 4.05
C PRO A 100 -6.03 16.17 5.28
N LEU A 101 -6.22 15.52 6.44
CA LEU A 101 -6.88 16.12 7.62
C LEU A 101 -6.12 17.32 8.21
N PRO A 102 -4.79 17.27 8.42
CA PRO A 102 -4.02 18.42 8.90
C PRO A 102 -4.03 19.57 7.89
N MET A 103 -4.07 19.25 6.59
CA MET A 103 -4.07 20.23 5.52
C MET A 103 -5.41 21.00 5.47
N ILE A 104 -6.53 20.31 5.70
CA ILE A 104 -7.86 20.92 5.79
C ILE A 104 -7.95 21.90 6.98
N ARG A 105 -7.34 21.56 8.12
CA ARG A 105 -7.32 22.46 9.29
C ARG A 105 -6.49 23.72 9.08
N ARG A 106 -5.46 23.67 8.23
CA ARG A 106 -4.52 24.79 8.01
C ARG A 106 -4.88 25.72 6.86
N LEU A 107 -5.79 25.32 5.96
CA LEU A 107 -6.14 26.11 4.78
C LEU A 107 -7.66 26.19 4.71
N HIS A 108 -8.23 27.40 4.77
CA HIS A 108 -9.64 27.67 4.46
C HIS A 108 -9.95 27.20 3.02
N MET A 109 -10.25 25.91 2.85
CA MET A 109 -10.34 25.30 1.53
C MET A 109 -11.71 25.50 0.89
N SER A 110 -11.70 25.82 -0.40
CA SER A 110 -12.87 25.89 -1.26
C SER A 110 -13.58 24.52 -1.33
N GLY A 111 -14.92 24.53 -1.43
CA GLY A 111 -15.79 23.35 -1.28
C GLY A 111 -15.45 22.12 -2.14
N ARG A 112 -14.67 22.30 -3.22
CA ARG A 112 -14.18 21.23 -4.10
C ARG A 112 -13.28 20.20 -3.37
N ASN A 113 -12.54 20.63 -2.36
CA ASN A 113 -11.64 19.74 -1.61
C ASN A 113 -12.39 18.92 -0.55
N LYS A 114 -13.54 19.43 -0.08
CA LYS A 114 -14.46 18.71 0.82
C LYS A 114 -15.12 17.52 0.12
N VAL A 115 -15.50 17.69 -1.16
CA VAL A 115 -16.10 16.64 -1.98
C VAL A 115 -15.11 15.50 -2.28
N ALA A 116 -13.86 15.83 -2.58
CA ALA A 116 -12.81 14.83 -2.81
C ALA A 116 -12.52 13.99 -1.54
N LEU A 117 -12.50 14.62 -0.36
CA LEU A 117 -12.33 13.91 0.90
C LEU A 117 -13.48 12.94 1.16
N MET A 118 -14.72 13.39 0.95
CA MET A 118 -15.91 12.54 1.06
C MET A 118 -15.86 11.39 0.05
N ALA A 119 -15.39 11.63 -1.18
CA ALA A 119 -15.23 10.59 -2.19
C ALA A 119 -14.18 9.54 -1.79
N THR A 120 -13.03 9.94 -1.23
CA THR A 120 -12.03 8.97 -0.77
C THR A 120 -12.48 8.20 0.48
N PHE A 121 -13.22 8.84 1.40
CA PHE A 121 -13.83 8.14 2.53
C PHE A 121 -14.91 7.15 2.08
N ALA A 122 -15.74 7.54 1.10
CA ALA A 122 -16.75 6.67 0.54
C ALA A 122 -16.14 5.47 -0.21
N LEU A 123 -15.04 5.69 -0.96
CA LEU A 123 -14.32 4.63 -1.66
C LEU A 123 -13.54 3.71 -0.71
N GLY A 124 -13.01 4.22 0.39
CA GLY A 124 -12.30 3.40 1.38
C GLY A 124 -13.21 2.58 2.29
N CYS A 125 -14.50 2.95 2.40
CA CYS A 125 -15.52 2.18 3.14
C CYS A 125 -16.21 1.09 2.31
N LEU A 126 -15.93 1.00 1.00
CA LEU A 126 -16.59 0.11 0.05
C LEU A 126 -15.64 -1.03 -0.37
#